data_AF-A0AAD8DLX7-F1
#
_entry.id   AF-A0AAD8DLX7-F1
#
_cell.length_a   1.000
_cell.length_b   1.000
_cell.length_c   1.000
_cell.angle_alpha   90.00
_cell.angle_beta   90.00
_cell.angle_gamma   90.00
#
_symmetry.space_group_name_H-M   'P 1'
#
loop_
_entity.id
_entity.type
_entity.pdbx_description
1 polymer ?
#
loop_
_entity_poly.entity_id
_entity_poly.type
_entity_poly.pdbx_seq_one_letter_code
_entity_poly.pdbx_strand_id
1 'polypeptide(L)'
;MEQQKKKRGENWSPEEKEILRQLISQSAHIIEDKSTKTAVNILKIKEWKNLSNKFNEITGKKRSVEEIKLAWKRMKLSAKLNVSAHRREQARTGGGEKPQSPSAEDLQIMAIAPHDFVIEVNDYDSDAMIPITMVATETNNMLVVPKPGPSYEESGETNPKQTVVGAQAISNDIYEETGEIIIEKNPEQTVVGVQETAEILTNKETVDKRSPVKKTNKKILQNKNRSEEMRQTILESNTDFKKRQLEMMEIEHTYNIKIAQLKIRKMELEIAILENKKNSNTQE
;
A
#
# COMPACT_ATOMS: atom_id res chain seq x y z
N MET A 1 -16.22 15.48 27.41
CA MET A 1 -16.42 15.89 26.00
C MET A 1 -17.41 14.95 25.35
N GLU A 2 -18.52 15.47 24.86
CA GLU A 2 -19.57 14.70 24.19
C GLU A 2 -19.09 14.26 22.80
N GLN A 3 -18.89 12.95 22.60
CA GLN A 3 -18.53 12.41 21.29
C GLN A 3 -19.76 12.44 20.39
N GLN A 4 -19.84 13.44 19.51
CA GLN A 4 -20.87 13.48 18.48
C GLN A 4 -20.75 12.25 17.58
N LYS A 5 -21.77 11.40 17.58
CA LYS A 5 -21.87 10.25 16.67
C LYS A 5 -21.92 10.79 15.23
N LYS A 6 -20.96 10.38 14.40
CA LYS A 6 -20.93 10.75 12.97
C LYS A 6 -22.26 10.34 12.33
N LYS A 7 -22.99 11.32 11.79
CA LYS A 7 -24.19 11.06 11.00
C LYS A 7 -23.81 10.22 9.79
N ARG A 8 -24.61 9.19 9.50
CA ARG A 8 -24.43 8.35 8.31
C ARG A 8 -24.58 9.24 7.06
N GLY A 9 -23.61 9.14 6.15
CA GLY A 9 -23.66 9.87 4.88
C GLY A 9 -24.81 9.41 3.97
N GLU A 10 -25.20 10.27 3.02
CA GLU A 10 -26.22 9.97 2.02
C GLU A 10 -25.83 8.76 1.17
N ASN A 11 -26.81 7.94 0.77
CA ASN A 11 -26.55 6.78 -0.07
C ASN A 11 -26.15 7.20 -1.48
N TRP A 12 -25.47 6.32 -2.23
CA TRP A 12 -25.08 6.59 -3.62
C TRP A 12 -26.18 6.14 -4.58
N SER A 13 -26.76 7.06 -5.35
CA SER A 13 -27.74 6.78 -6.39
C SER A 13 -27.10 6.09 -7.61
N PRO A 14 -27.86 5.38 -8.45
CA PRO A 14 -27.33 4.79 -9.69
C PRO A 14 -26.73 5.85 -10.64
N GLU A 15 -27.37 7.01 -10.73
CA GLU A 15 -26.91 8.13 -11.55
C GLU A 15 -25.59 8.71 -11.05
N GLU A 16 -25.45 8.92 -9.72
CA GLU A 16 -24.20 9.33 -9.11
C GLU A 16 -23.08 8.33 -9.42
N LYS A 17 -23.37 7.02 -9.39
CA LYS A 17 -22.38 5.99 -9.69
C LYS A 17 -21.96 6.02 -11.16
N GLU A 18 -22.88 6.25 -12.08
CA GLU A 18 -22.58 6.36 -13.50
C GLU A 18 -21.70 7.59 -13.80
N ILE A 19 -22.08 8.75 -13.29
CA ILE A 19 -21.27 9.99 -13.43
C ILE A 19 -19.87 9.77 -12.85
N LEU A 20 -19.78 9.12 -11.69
CA LEU A 20 -18.49 8.81 -11.07
C LEU A 20 -17.63 7.90 -11.97
N ARG A 21 -18.19 6.84 -12.55
CA ARG A 21 -17.48 5.96 -13.49
C ARG A 21 -16.96 6.73 -14.70
N GLN A 22 -17.78 7.60 -15.29
CA GLN A 22 -17.40 8.40 -16.46
C GLN A 22 -16.24 9.34 -16.15
N LEU A 23 -16.31 10.09 -15.04
CA LEU A 23 -15.23 11.00 -14.62
C LEU A 23 -13.93 10.24 -14.32
N ILE A 24 -14.02 9.10 -13.64
CA ILE A 24 -12.86 8.25 -13.34
C ILE A 24 -12.26 7.70 -14.64
N SER A 25 -13.08 7.29 -15.61
CA SER A 25 -12.60 6.80 -16.90
C SER A 25 -11.76 7.84 -17.64
N GLN A 26 -12.11 9.13 -17.55
CA GLN A 26 -11.35 10.22 -18.17
C GLN A 26 -10.00 10.44 -17.47
N SER A 27 -9.97 10.30 -16.14
CA SER A 27 -8.77 10.53 -15.31
C SER A 27 -7.97 9.25 -15.01
N ALA A 28 -8.36 8.10 -15.58
CA ALA A 28 -7.85 6.77 -15.24
C ALA A 28 -6.33 6.66 -15.34
N HIS A 29 -5.75 7.22 -16.41
CA HIS A 29 -4.31 7.24 -16.67
C HIS A 29 -3.47 7.90 -15.57
N ILE A 30 -4.06 8.76 -14.73
CA ILE A 30 -3.39 9.40 -13.58
C ILE A 30 -3.72 8.64 -12.29
N ILE A 31 -5.01 8.38 -12.04
CA ILE A 31 -5.46 7.87 -10.73
C ILE A 31 -5.19 6.38 -10.54
N GLU A 32 -5.13 5.58 -11.61
CA GLU A 32 -4.81 4.15 -11.59
C GLU A 32 -3.35 3.85 -11.95
N ASP A 33 -2.52 4.88 -12.19
CA ASP A 33 -1.07 4.72 -12.35
C ASP A 33 -0.48 4.00 -11.13
N LYS A 34 0.31 2.94 -11.32
CA LYS A 34 0.96 2.18 -10.24
C LYS A 34 2.35 2.71 -9.86
N SER A 35 2.82 3.76 -10.53
CA SER A 35 4.11 4.40 -10.22
C SER A 35 4.15 4.98 -8.80
N THR A 36 5.25 4.72 -8.11
CA THR A 36 5.56 5.22 -6.75
C THR A 36 6.32 6.55 -6.76
N LYS A 37 6.44 7.20 -7.92
CA LYS A 37 7.12 8.51 -8.06
C LYS A 37 6.37 9.60 -7.30
N THR A 38 7.10 10.43 -6.56
CA THR A 38 6.54 11.58 -5.81
C THR A 38 5.73 12.52 -6.70
N ALA A 39 6.23 12.83 -7.91
CA ALA A 39 5.53 13.68 -8.87
C ALA A 39 4.15 13.11 -9.28
N VAL A 40 4.08 11.80 -9.53
CA VAL A 40 2.81 11.11 -9.88
C VAL A 40 1.84 11.14 -8.69
N ASN A 41 2.33 10.96 -7.47
CA ASN A 41 1.48 11.03 -6.28
C ASN A 41 0.89 12.43 -6.07
N ILE A 42 1.66 13.49 -6.34
CA ILE A 42 1.16 14.87 -6.31
C ILE A 42 0.07 15.07 -7.38
N LEU A 43 0.29 14.57 -8.60
CA LEU A 43 -0.70 14.62 -9.68
C LEU A 43 -1.98 13.88 -9.29
N LYS A 44 -1.89 12.68 -8.72
CA LYS A 44 -3.04 11.93 -8.20
C LYS A 44 -3.82 12.72 -7.17
N ILE A 45 -3.15 13.35 -6.20
CA ILE A 45 -3.82 14.16 -5.17
C ILE A 45 -4.60 15.32 -5.81
N LYS A 46 -3.97 16.02 -6.77
CA LYS A 46 -4.62 17.11 -7.51
C LYS A 46 -5.81 16.60 -8.33
N GLU A 47 -5.65 15.48 -9.01
CA GLU A 47 -6.68 14.92 -9.88
C GLU A 47 -7.89 14.41 -9.08
N TRP A 48 -7.67 13.79 -7.92
CA TRP A 48 -8.76 13.41 -7.02
C TRP A 48 -9.55 14.63 -6.50
N LYS A 49 -8.90 15.75 -6.23
CA LYS A 49 -9.58 17.01 -5.87
C LYS A 49 -10.38 17.56 -7.05
N ASN A 50 -9.79 17.58 -8.24
CA ASN A 50 -10.45 18.03 -9.47
C ASN A 50 -11.71 17.19 -9.75
N LEU A 51 -11.58 15.87 -9.70
CA LEU A 51 -12.68 14.92 -9.88
C LEU A 51 -13.78 15.15 -8.84
N SER A 52 -13.43 15.38 -7.58
CA SER A 52 -14.39 15.70 -6.52
C SER A 52 -15.16 17.00 -6.80
N ASN A 53 -14.47 18.03 -7.27
CA ASN A 53 -15.12 19.31 -7.61
C ASN A 53 -16.07 19.14 -8.79
N LYS A 54 -15.62 18.52 -9.88
CA LYS A 54 -16.45 18.23 -11.07
C LYS A 54 -17.66 17.39 -10.73
N PHE A 55 -17.48 16.34 -9.93
CA PHE A 55 -18.57 15.49 -9.50
C PHE A 55 -19.63 16.27 -8.73
N ASN A 56 -19.20 17.11 -7.78
CA ASN A 56 -20.10 17.92 -6.96
C ASN A 56 -20.80 19.01 -7.79
N GLU A 57 -20.12 19.58 -8.78
CA GLU A 57 -20.70 20.56 -9.72
C GLU A 57 -21.81 19.94 -10.59
N ILE A 58 -21.57 18.74 -11.13
CA ILE A 58 -22.53 18.04 -11.98
C ILE A 58 -23.74 17.54 -11.17
N THR A 59 -23.50 16.95 -9.99
CA THR A 59 -24.56 16.30 -9.20
C THR A 59 -25.27 17.23 -8.20
N GLY A 60 -24.69 18.40 -7.93
CA GLY A 60 -25.14 19.31 -6.86
C GLY A 60 -24.91 18.76 -5.44
N LYS A 61 -24.21 17.62 -5.30
CA LYS A 61 -23.93 16.98 -4.02
C LYS A 61 -22.63 17.50 -3.40
N LYS A 62 -22.46 17.28 -2.10
CA LYS A 62 -21.24 17.67 -1.35
C LYS A 62 -20.48 16.42 -0.90
N ARG A 63 -19.94 15.66 -1.85
CA ARG A 63 -19.08 14.50 -1.55
C ARG A 63 -17.64 14.97 -1.36
N SER A 64 -17.01 14.48 -0.30
CA SER A 64 -15.58 14.67 -0.05
C SER A 64 -14.74 13.76 -0.96
N VAL A 65 -13.45 14.11 -1.10
CA VAL A 65 -12.48 13.31 -1.86
C VAL A 65 -12.39 11.89 -1.29
N GLU A 66 -12.46 11.75 0.02
CA GLU A 66 -12.41 10.48 0.75
C GLU A 66 -13.63 9.61 0.43
N GLU A 67 -14.83 10.20 0.38
CA GLU A 67 -16.06 9.49 0.03
C GLU A 67 -16.04 9.01 -1.42
N ILE A 68 -15.52 9.83 -2.34
CA ILE A 68 -15.37 9.49 -3.75
C ILE A 68 -14.37 8.34 -3.94
N LYS A 69 -13.20 8.43 -3.31
CA LYS A 69 -12.20 7.34 -3.32
C LYS A 69 -12.78 6.05 -2.76
N LEU A 70 -13.54 6.15 -1.67
CA LEU A 70 -14.17 4.99 -1.04
C LEU A 70 -15.27 4.39 -1.92
N ALA A 71 -16.08 5.22 -2.57
CA ALA A 71 -17.11 4.76 -3.51
C ALA A 71 -16.46 4.01 -4.68
N TRP A 72 -15.42 4.57 -5.28
CA TRP A 72 -14.66 3.91 -6.34
C TRP A 72 -14.06 2.58 -5.88
N LYS A 73 -13.40 2.56 -4.71
CA LYS A 73 -12.85 1.32 -4.14
C LYS A 73 -13.93 0.24 -3.97
N ARG A 74 -15.13 0.61 -3.51
CA ARG A 74 -16.26 -0.32 -3.36
C ARG A 74 -16.77 -0.83 -4.70
N MET A 75 -16.83 0.02 -5.73
CA MET A 75 -17.18 -0.39 -7.09
C MET A 75 -16.19 -1.43 -7.63
N LYS A 76 -14.88 -1.18 -7.50
CA LYS A 76 -13.85 -2.13 -7.90
C LYS A 76 -13.97 -3.47 -7.19
N LEU A 77 -14.19 -3.46 -5.88
CA LEU A 77 -14.39 -4.69 -5.10
C LEU A 77 -15.63 -5.48 -5.54
N SER A 78 -16.76 -4.80 -5.77
CA SER A 78 -17.99 -5.43 -6.25
C SER A 78 -17.79 -6.05 -7.64
N ALA A 79 -17.20 -5.29 -8.57
CA ALA A 79 -16.91 -5.78 -9.91
C ALA A 79 -15.94 -6.96 -9.89
N LYS A 80 -14.88 -6.91 -9.08
CA LYS A 80 -13.93 -8.02 -8.92
C LYS A 80 -14.61 -9.28 -8.40
N LEU A 81 -15.52 -9.14 -7.43
CA LEU A 81 -16.31 -10.27 -6.92
C LEU A 81 -17.16 -10.89 -8.03
N ASN A 82 -17.93 -10.08 -8.76
CA ASN A 82 -18.84 -10.53 -9.81
C ASN A 82 -18.09 -11.18 -10.99
N VAL A 83 -17.05 -10.51 -11.49
CA VAL A 83 -16.22 -11.03 -12.60
C VAL A 83 -15.51 -12.32 -12.21
N SER A 84 -14.97 -12.40 -10.98
CA SER A 84 -14.33 -13.63 -10.51
C SER A 84 -15.32 -14.77 -10.32
N ALA A 85 -16.54 -14.50 -9.83
CA ALA A 85 -17.59 -15.50 -9.69
C ALA A 85 -18.00 -16.06 -11.05
N HIS A 86 -18.25 -15.19 -12.02
CA HIS A 86 -18.56 -15.59 -13.38
C HIS A 86 -17.43 -16.45 -14.00
N ARG A 87 -16.15 -16.06 -13.83
CA ARG A 87 -15.01 -16.86 -14.33
C ARG A 87 -14.97 -18.24 -13.68
N ARG A 88 -15.21 -18.34 -12.36
CA ARG A 88 -15.26 -19.63 -11.65
C ARG A 88 -16.40 -20.51 -12.15
N GLU A 89 -17.57 -19.92 -12.41
CA GLU A 89 -18.73 -20.66 -12.93
C GLU A 89 -18.49 -21.13 -14.37
N GLN A 90 -17.86 -20.31 -15.21
CA GLN A 90 -17.48 -20.70 -16.58
C GLN A 90 -16.48 -21.87 -16.61
N ALA A 91 -15.62 -21.98 -15.60
CA ALA A 91 -14.65 -23.08 -15.50
C ALA A 91 -15.27 -24.40 -15.00
N ARG A 92 -16.53 -24.41 -14.54
CA ARG A 92 -17.19 -25.64 -14.10
C ARG A 92 -17.57 -26.50 -15.30
N THR A 93 -17.09 -27.74 -15.30
CA THR A 93 -17.47 -28.76 -16.28
C THR A 93 -18.71 -29.50 -15.79
N GLY A 94 -19.73 -29.71 -16.63
CA GLY A 94 -20.90 -30.50 -16.24
C GLY A 94 -22.22 -30.23 -16.98
N GLY A 95 -22.19 -29.71 -18.21
CA GLY A 95 -23.40 -29.57 -19.05
C GLY A 95 -24.51 -28.65 -18.51
N GLY A 96 -24.23 -27.85 -17.47
CA GLY A 96 -25.19 -26.90 -16.90
C GLY A 96 -25.46 -25.69 -17.78
N GLU A 97 -26.43 -24.89 -17.36
CA GLU A 97 -26.76 -23.63 -18.03
C GLU A 97 -25.57 -22.66 -18.02
N LYS A 98 -25.47 -21.84 -19.08
CA LYS A 98 -24.43 -20.82 -19.18
C LYS A 98 -24.60 -19.83 -18.02
N PRO A 99 -23.52 -19.54 -17.25
CA PRO A 99 -23.61 -18.58 -16.15
C PRO A 99 -23.99 -17.19 -16.67
N GLN A 100 -24.73 -16.45 -15.84
CA GLN A 100 -25.11 -15.08 -16.16
C GLN A 100 -23.87 -14.22 -16.33
N SER A 101 -23.73 -13.56 -17.47
CA SER A 101 -22.59 -12.68 -17.73
C SER A 101 -22.54 -11.52 -16.73
N PRO A 102 -21.34 -11.01 -16.37
CA PRO A 102 -21.20 -9.87 -15.49
C PRO A 102 -21.96 -8.65 -16.02
N SER A 103 -22.38 -7.76 -15.12
CA SER A 103 -23.08 -6.54 -15.51
C SER A 103 -22.21 -5.67 -16.43
N ALA A 104 -22.84 -4.89 -17.32
CA ALA A 104 -22.13 -3.91 -18.13
C ALA A 104 -21.32 -2.93 -17.27
N GLU A 105 -21.82 -2.58 -16.07
CA GLU A 105 -21.10 -1.74 -15.12
C GLU A 105 -19.80 -2.40 -14.64
N ASP A 106 -19.82 -3.71 -14.37
CA ASP A 106 -18.66 -4.46 -13.90
C ASP A 106 -17.58 -4.53 -14.98
N LEU A 107 -17.99 -4.72 -16.24
CA LEU A 107 -17.10 -4.74 -17.39
C LEU A 107 -16.47 -3.36 -17.65
N GLN A 108 -17.23 -2.27 -17.48
CA GLN A 108 -16.67 -0.91 -17.54
C GLN A 108 -15.63 -0.67 -16.45
N ILE A 109 -15.90 -1.08 -15.21
CA ILE A 109 -14.94 -0.94 -14.10
C ILE A 109 -13.66 -1.75 -14.38
N MET A 110 -13.81 -2.96 -14.92
CA MET A 110 -12.68 -3.78 -15.36
C MET A 110 -11.86 -3.10 -16.46
N ALA A 111 -12.51 -2.45 -17.43
CA ALA A 111 -11.83 -1.72 -18.49
C ALA A 111 -11.05 -0.49 -17.96
N ILE A 112 -11.57 0.20 -16.95
CA ILE A 112 -10.92 1.37 -16.33
C ILE A 112 -9.69 0.96 -15.50
N ALA A 113 -9.77 -0.13 -14.74
CA ALA A 113 -8.73 -0.58 -13.82
C ALA A 113 -8.32 -2.05 -14.05
N PRO A 114 -7.79 -2.41 -15.23
CA PRO A 114 -7.59 -3.81 -15.63
C PRO A 114 -6.63 -4.56 -14.70
N HIS A 115 -5.59 -3.88 -14.22
CA HIS A 115 -4.58 -4.45 -13.32
C HIS A 115 -5.17 -5.00 -12.01
N ASP A 116 -6.31 -4.48 -11.54
CA ASP A 116 -6.92 -4.95 -10.29
C ASP A 116 -7.64 -6.31 -10.45
N PHE A 117 -7.85 -6.76 -11.69
CA PHE A 117 -8.58 -7.99 -12.05
C PHE A 117 -7.68 -9.14 -12.52
N VAL A 118 -6.38 -8.87 -12.72
CA VAL A 118 -5.39 -9.90 -13.02
C VAL A 118 -5.30 -10.85 -11.82
N ILE A 119 -5.42 -12.15 -12.08
CA ILE A 119 -5.04 -13.18 -11.12
C ILE A 119 -3.61 -13.57 -11.44
N GLU A 120 -2.72 -13.38 -10.48
CA GLU A 120 -1.37 -13.92 -10.53
C GLU A 120 -1.45 -15.43 -10.34
N VAL A 121 -0.77 -16.17 -11.22
CA VAL A 121 -0.64 -17.61 -11.10
C VAL A 121 0.49 -17.88 -10.12
N ASN A 122 0.21 -18.66 -9.08
CA ASN A 122 1.21 -19.14 -8.15
C ASN A 122 1.39 -20.65 -8.34
N ASP A 123 2.51 -21.05 -8.93
CA ASP A 123 2.80 -22.47 -9.22
C ASP A 123 2.97 -23.33 -7.96
N TYR A 124 3.07 -22.69 -6.78
CA TYR A 124 3.23 -23.35 -5.48
C TYR A 124 1.93 -23.38 -4.66
N ASP A 125 0.84 -22.81 -5.17
CA ASP A 125 -0.47 -22.89 -4.53
C ASP A 125 -1.37 -23.90 -5.24
N SER A 126 -1.84 -24.90 -4.50
CA SER A 126 -2.65 -26.00 -5.06
C SER A 126 -4.06 -25.57 -5.48
N ASP A 127 -4.45 -24.31 -5.20
CA ASP A 127 -5.70 -23.69 -5.63
C ASP A 127 -5.53 -22.66 -6.76
N ALA A 128 -4.32 -22.49 -7.31
CA ALA A 128 -4.04 -21.51 -8.36
C ALA A 128 -4.86 -21.82 -9.62
N MET A 129 -5.94 -21.04 -9.81
CA MET A 129 -6.81 -21.12 -10.98
C MET A 129 -6.02 -20.67 -12.22
N ILE A 130 -5.82 -21.58 -13.17
CA ILE A 130 -5.24 -21.28 -14.49
C ILE A 130 -6.14 -20.25 -15.19
N PRO A 131 -5.66 -19.03 -15.51
CA PRO A 131 -6.46 -18.06 -16.24
C PRO A 131 -6.65 -18.55 -17.69
N ILE A 132 -7.90 -18.84 -18.05
CA ILE A 132 -8.36 -19.02 -19.44
C ILE A 132 -8.30 -17.62 -20.10
N THR A 133 -7.10 -17.11 -20.39
CA THR A 133 -6.95 -15.86 -21.14
C THR A 133 -5.66 -15.87 -21.94
N MET A 134 -5.45 -16.93 -22.73
CA MET A 134 -4.52 -16.92 -23.86
C MET A 134 -5.07 -17.71 -25.05
N VAL A 135 -6.35 -17.57 -25.42
CA VAL A 135 -6.81 -18.01 -26.75
C VAL A 135 -7.98 -17.15 -27.19
N ALA A 136 -7.73 -16.17 -28.07
CA ALA A 136 -8.57 -15.82 -29.23
C ALA A 136 -8.16 -14.46 -29.81
N THR A 137 -6.96 -14.41 -30.42
CA THR A 137 -6.76 -13.61 -31.62
C THR A 137 -6.29 -14.57 -32.71
N GLU A 138 -7.28 -14.98 -33.51
CA GLU A 138 -7.22 -15.24 -34.95
C GLU A 138 -6.33 -16.34 -35.55
N THR A 139 -7.05 -17.24 -36.26
CA THR A 139 -6.77 -17.87 -37.56
C THR A 139 -6.47 -19.39 -37.64
N ASN A 140 -7.40 -20.05 -38.33
CA ASN A 140 -7.25 -21.06 -39.38
C ASN A 140 -6.61 -22.45 -39.12
N ASN A 141 -7.43 -23.47 -39.42
CA ASN A 141 -7.10 -24.76 -40.05
C ASN A 141 -5.68 -25.32 -39.85
N MET A 142 -5.57 -26.42 -39.10
CA MET A 142 -5.30 -27.72 -39.73
C MET A 142 -5.51 -28.89 -38.76
N LEU A 143 -6.24 -29.88 -39.28
CA LEU A 143 -6.36 -31.25 -38.82
C LEU A 143 -4.97 -31.91 -38.85
N VAL A 144 -4.41 -32.36 -37.71
CA VAL A 144 -3.36 -33.39 -37.72
C VAL A 144 -3.57 -34.36 -36.56
N VAL A 145 -3.70 -35.62 -36.94
CA VAL A 145 -3.86 -36.85 -36.15
C VAL A 145 -2.61 -37.13 -35.30
N PRO A 146 -2.73 -37.66 -34.07
CA PRO A 146 -1.57 -37.98 -33.24
C PRO A 146 -1.05 -39.40 -33.52
N LYS A 147 0.27 -39.59 -33.55
CA LYS A 147 0.93 -40.88 -33.30
C LYS A 147 2.43 -40.69 -32.96
N PRO A 148 3.07 -41.68 -32.32
CA PRO A 148 3.68 -41.56 -31.01
C PRO A 148 5.21 -41.44 -31.07
N GLY A 149 5.81 -41.11 -29.91
CA GLY A 149 7.25 -40.87 -29.76
C GLY A 149 8.16 -42.06 -30.10
N PRO A 150 9.47 -41.81 -30.03
CA PRO A 150 10.28 -42.58 -29.09
C PRO A 150 11.26 -41.72 -28.27
N SER A 151 11.72 -42.33 -27.18
CA SER A 151 12.94 -42.09 -26.37
C SER A 151 14.20 -41.82 -27.22
N TYR A 152 15.37 -41.36 -26.75
CA TYR A 152 16.21 -41.72 -25.60
C TYR A 152 17.26 -40.59 -25.31
N GLU A 153 17.71 -40.53 -24.05
CA GLU A 153 19.07 -40.27 -23.50
C GLU A 153 19.95 -39.05 -23.85
N GLU A 154 20.25 -38.31 -22.77
CA GLU A 154 21.57 -37.98 -22.18
C GLU A 154 22.67 -37.19 -22.94
N SER A 155 23.21 -36.22 -22.19
CA SER A 155 24.58 -35.67 -22.16
C SER A 155 24.81 -34.23 -22.67
N GLY A 156 25.65 -33.52 -21.92
CA GLY A 156 26.57 -32.52 -22.48
C GLY A 156 26.41 -31.09 -22.00
N GLU A 157 27.24 -30.72 -21.02
CA GLU A 157 27.66 -29.35 -20.74
C GLU A 157 28.10 -28.60 -22.02
N THR A 158 27.86 -27.29 -22.09
CA THR A 158 28.92 -26.28 -22.28
C THR A 158 28.37 -24.87 -22.18
N ASN A 159 29.09 -24.05 -21.43
CA ASN A 159 29.01 -22.59 -21.38
C ASN A 159 29.89 -22.02 -22.50
N PRO A 160 29.60 -20.84 -23.07
CA PRO A 160 30.63 -19.81 -22.99
C PRO A 160 30.13 -18.35 -22.83
N LYS A 161 30.80 -17.67 -21.90
CA LYS A 161 31.46 -16.34 -21.97
C LYS A 161 30.81 -15.17 -22.75
N GLN A 162 30.55 -14.13 -21.95
CA GLN A 162 31.00 -12.72 -22.08
C GLN A 162 30.81 -11.98 -23.41
N THR A 163 30.17 -10.80 -23.33
CA THR A 163 30.72 -9.56 -23.90
C THR A 163 30.30 -8.36 -23.05
N VAL A 164 31.32 -7.58 -22.68
CA VAL A 164 31.27 -6.28 -22.00
C VAL A 164 31.54 -5.21 -23.06
N VAL A 165 30.70 -4.17 -23.13
CA VAL A 165 31.01 -2.84 -23.69
C VAL A 165 30.23 -1.85 -22.81
N GLY A 166 30.87 -1.01 -21.98
CA GLY A 166 31.46 0.27 -22.37
C GLY A 166 30.36 1.36 -22.38
N ALA A 167 30.04 1.96 -21.24
CA ALA A 167 30.55 3.27 -20.77
C ALA A 167 29.93 4.48 -21.48
N GLN A 168 29.16 5.30 -20.75
CA GLN A 168 29.30 6.75 -20.86
C GLN A 168 28.78 7.43 -19.58
N ALA A 169 29.70 8.10 -18.87
CA ALA A 169 29.41 9.07 -17.85
C ALA A 169 28.97 10.39 -18.50
N ILE A 170 28.03 11.09 -17.88
CA ILE A 170 27.85 12.54 -18.08
C ILE A 170 27.79 13.15 -16.68
N SER A 171 28.71 14.08 -16.45
CA SER A 171 28.88 14.87 -15.24
C SER A 171 28.39 16.29 -15.47
N ASN A 172 28.16 17.01 -14.36
CA ASN A 172 28.03 18.46 -14.19
C ASN A 172 26.65 19.05 -14.55
N ASP A 173 26.07 20.02 -13.86
CA ASP A 173 26.37 20.73 -12.62
C ASP A 173 25.17 21.67 -12.33
N ILE A 174 24.95 21.98 -11.05
CA ILE A 174 24.48 23.28 -10.50
C ILE A 174 23.13 23.85 -10.97
N TYR A 175 22.18 23.94 -10.02
CA TYR A 175 21.44 25.17 -9.72
C TYR A 175 21.18 25.25 -8.20
N GLU A 176 21.94 26.10 -7.51
CA GLU A 176 21.49 26.76 -6.29
C GLU A 176 20.72 28.01 -6.73
N GLU A 177 19.44 28.14 -6.38
CA GLU A 177 18.90 29.46 -6.04
C GLU A 177 17.75 29.32 -5.05
N THR A 178 17.82 30.24 -4.10
CA THR A 178 17.10 30.39 -2.85
C THR A 178 15.61 30.67 -3.02
N GLY A 179 14.78 30.04 -2.18
CA GLY A 179 13.39 30.41 -1.97
C GLY A 179 12.99 30.13 -0.53
N GLU A 180 12.92 31.19 0.27
CA GLU A 180 12.60 31.21 1.70
C GLU A 180 11.30 30.45 2.03
N ILE A 181 11.38 29.47 2.93
CA ILE A 181 10.20 28.94 3.61
C ILE A 181 10.04 29.72 4.91
N ILE A 182 9.13 30.69 4.89
CA ILE A 182 8.60 31.34 6.09
C ILE A 182 7.82 30.27 6.87
N ILE A 183 8.44 29.71 7.90
CA ILE A 183 7.75 28.89 8.91
C ILE A 183 7.10 29.86 9.88
N GLU A 184 5.81 30.13 9.65
CA GLU A 184 4.96 30.85 10.59
C GLU A 184 4.81 30.02 11.86
N LYS A 185 5.38 30.55 12.95
CA LYS A 185 5.28 30.03 14.31
C LYS A 185 3.82 30.10 14.76
N ASN A 186 3.27 28.98 15.22
CA ASN A 186 2.16 29.01 16.17
C ASN A 186 2.62 28.34 17.48
N PRO A 187 2.66 29.08 18.61
CA PRO A 187 3.26 28.60 19.85
C PRO A 187 2.25 27.86 20.75
N GLU A 188 2.82 27.14 21.71
CA GLU A 188 2.19 26.69 22.97
C GLU A 188 1.20 25.51 22.93
N GLN A 189 1.71 24.31 23.21
CA GLN A 189 1.05 23.42 24.16
C GLN A 189 2.04 22.91 25.20
N THR A 190 1.98 23.57 26.35
CA THR A 190 2.64 23.26 27.61
C THR A 190 2.23 21.88 28.11
N VAL A 191 3.23 21.11 28.52
CA VAL A 191 3.14 19.84 29.23
C VAL A 191 2.85 20.11 30.70
N VAL A 192 1.66 19.74 31.18
CA VAL A 192 1.32 19.48 32.60
C VAL A 192 0.09 18.55 32.54
N GLY A 193 -0.09 17.44 33.22
CA GLY A 193 0.53 16.78 34.35
C GLY A 193 -0.53 15.76 34.80
N VAL A 194 -0.13 14.53 35.07
CA VAL A 194 -0.99 13.43 35.54
C VAL A 194 -1.70 13.83 36.83
N GLN A 195 -3.03 13.73 36.90
CA GLN A 195 -3.73 13.36 38.13
C GLN A 195 -4.95 12.47 37.86
N GLU A 196 -4.84 11.29 38.47
CA GLU A 196 -5.79 10.21 38.64
C GLU A 196 -6.75 10.58 39.78
N THR A 197 -8.06 10.58 39.53
CA THR A 197 -9.06 10.42 40.60
C THR A 197 -10.19 9.50 40.15
N ALA A 198 -10.24 8.36 40.82
CA ALA A 198 -11.35 7.44 40.81
C ALA A 198 -12.48 8.01 41.70
N GLU A 199 -13.70 8.12 41.15
CA GLU A 199 -14.91 8.17 41.97
C GLU A 199 -15.94 7.18 41.44
N ILE A 200 -16.02 6.07 42.17
CA ILE A 200 -17.11 5.10 42.14
C ILE A 200 -18.22 5.69 43.00
N LEU A 201 -19.33 6.08 42.37
CA LEU A 201 -20.59 6.31 43.08
C LEU A 201 -21.62 5.28 42.63
N THR A 202 -21.67 4.24 43.45
CA THR A 202 -22.79 3.31 43.58
C THR A 202 -24.06 4.08 43.91
N ASN A 203 -25.14 3.88 43.15
CA ASN A 203 -26.48 4.00 43.69
C ASN A 203 -27.38 2.86 43.22
N LYS A 204 -28.13 2.39 44.21
CA LYS A 204 -28.83 1.12 44.35
C LYS A 204 -30.18 1.09 43.66
N GLU A 205 -30.54 -0.14 43.30
CA GLU A 205 -31.85 -0.79 43.28
C GLU A 205 -33.11 0.04 42.98
N THR A 206 -33.78 -0.35 41.89
CA THR A 206 -35.15 -0.85 42.02
C THR A 206 -35.28 -2.19 41.27
N VAL A 207 -35.94 -3.13 41.92
CA VAL A 207 -36.20 -4.51 41.52
C VAL A 207 -37.50 -4.56 40.69
N ASP A 208 -37.52 -5.23 39.52
CA ASP A 208 -38.48 -6.32 39.29
C ASP A 208 -38.26 -7.20 38.01
N LYS A 209 -38.48 -8.50 38.22
CA LYS A 209 -38.89 -9.62 37.33
C LYS A 209 -38.20 -9.94 35.97
N ARG A 210 -37.48 -11.08 36.01
CA ARG A 210 -37.48 -12.26 35.10
C ARG A 210 -36.92 -12.13 33.64
N SER A 211 -36.15 -13.17 33.24
CA SER A 211 -35.74 -13.61 31.86
C SER A 211 -34.33 -13.23 31.29
N PRO A 212 -33.80 -13.97 30.28
CA PRO A 212 -32.42 -14.50 30.23
C PRO A 212 -31.37 -13.54 29.65
N VAL A 213 -31.02 -12.48 30.37
CA VAL A 213 -30.07 -11.45 29.89
C VAL A 213 -28.62 -11.65 30.40
N LYS A 214 -28.39 -12.58 31.34
CA LYS A 214 -27.07 -12.71 32.00
C LYS A 214 -25.96 -13.33 31.14
N LYS A 215 -26.29 -14.14 30.11
CA LYS A 215 -25.28 -14.80 29.26
C LYS A 215 -24.74 -13.89 28.13
N THR A 216 -25.52 -12.92 27.69
CA THR A 216 -25.16 -11.97 26.62
C THR A 216 -24.23 -10.86 27.10
N ASN A 217 -24.44 -10.33 28.31
CA ASN A 217 -23.59 -9.27 28.87
C ASN A 217 -22.16 -9.75 29.19
N LYS A 218 -21.97 -11.00 29.62
CA LYS A 218 -20.63 -11.57 29.88
C LYS A 218 -19.80 -11.74 28.60
N LYS A 219 -20.44 -12.15 27.49
CA LYS A 219 -19.79 -12.26 26.17
C LYS A 219 -19.40 -10.89 25.59
N ILE A 220 -20.24 -9.87 25.77
CA ILE A 220 -19.93 -8.50 25.31
C ILE A 220 -18.75 -7.92 26.08
N LEU A 221 -18.68 -8.12 27.40
CA LEU A 221 -17.56 -7.65 28.22
C LEU A 221 -16.25 -8.39 27.90
N GLN A 222 -16.30 -9.71 27.71
CA GLN A 222 -15.12 -10.49 27.29
C GLN A 222 -14.60 -10.07 25.91
N ASN A 223 -15.49 -9.83 24.95
CA ASN A 223 -15.08 -9.36 23.61
C ASN A 223 -14.50 -7.94 23.65
N LYS A 224 -15.04 -7.07 24.51
CA LYS A 224 -14.51 -5.71 24.70
C LYS A 224 -13.11 -5.74 25.34
N ASN A 225 -12.92 -6.57 26.37
CA ASN A 225 -11.62 -6.73 27.03
C ASN A 225 -10.56 -7.29 26.08
N ARG A 226 -10.90 -8.31 25.28
CA ARG A 226 -10.00 -8.88 24.27
C ARG A 226 -9.62 -7.88 23.17
N SER A 227 -10.56 -6.99 22.80
CA SER A 227 -10.29 -5.93 21.82
C SER A 227 -9.37 -4.84 22.37
N GLU A 228 -9.45 -4.54 23.67
CA GLU A 228 -8.55 -3.57 24.32
C GLU A 228 -7.17 -4.17 24.57
N GLU A 229 -7.08 -5.43 24.98
CA GLU A 229 -5.80 -6.16 25.07
C GLU A 229 -5.06 -6.18 23.73
N MET A 230 -5.76 -6.47 22.63
CA MET A 230 -5.15 -6.46 21.30
C MET A 230 -4.67 -5.06 20.89
N ARG A 231 -5.41 -4.00 21.23
CA ARG A 231 -4.98 -2.62 20.97
C ARG A 231 -3.76 -2.26 21.80
N GLN A 232 -3.72 -2.69 23.05
CA GLN A 232 -2.60 -2.47 23.95
C GLN A 232 -1.34 -3.18 23.44
N THR A 233 -1.46 -4.44 23.00
CA THR A 233 -0.35 -5.18 22.37
C THR A 233 0.16 -4.51 21.09
N ILE A 234 -0.73 -3.99 20.25
CA ILE A 234 -0.33 -3.26 19.03
C ILE A 234 0.40 -1.97 19.41
N LEU A 235 -0.07 -1.25 20.43
CA LEU A 235 0.57 -0.03 20.89
C LEU A 235 1.96 -0.31 21.47
N GLU A 236 2.08 -1.33 22.32
CA GLU A 236 3.34 -1.79 22.91
C GLU A 236 4.33 -2.25 21.84
N SER A 237 3.87 -3.02 20.86
CA SER A 237 4.70 -3.43 19.72
C SER A 237 5.20 -2.23 18.90
N ASN A 238 4.35 -1.21 18.70
CA ASN A 238 4.74 0.02 18.02
C ASN A 238 5.74 0.85 18.85
N THR A 239 5.60 0.90 20.18
CA THR A 239 6.57 1.58 21.05
C THR A 239 7.89 0.85 21.07
N ASP A 240 7.88 -0.48 21.14
CA ASP A 240 9.09 -1.31 21.11
C ASP A 240 9.82 -1.17 19.77
N PHE A 241 9.09 -1.15 18.66
CA PHE A 241 9.67 -0.92 17.35
C PHE A 241 10.37 0.44 17.27
N LYS A 242 9.70 1.52 17.74
CA LYS A 242 10.31 2.86 17.77
C LYS A 242 11.53 2.92 18.68
N LYS A 243 11.51 2.23 19.83
CA LYS A 243 12.65 2.14 20.74
C LYS A 243 13.84 1.47 20.08
N ARG A 244 13.63 0.36 19.37
CA ARG A 244 14.70 -0.32 18.59
C ARG A 244 15.25 0.54 17.46
N GLN A 245 14.40 1.30 16.79
CA GLN A 245 14.85 2.25 15.76
C GLN A 245 15.76 3.34 16.35
N LEU A 246 15.41 3.86 17.53
CA LEU A 246 16.23 4.85 18.23
C LEU A 246 17.58 4.24 18.65
N GLU A 247 17.56 3.04 19.24
CA GLU A 247 18.78 2.33 19.66
C GLU A 247 19.70 2.05 18.47
N MET A 248 19.14 1.62 17.33
CA MET A 248 19.91 1.40 16.11
C MET A 248 20.55 2.70 15.58
N MET A 249 19.83 3.82 15.67
CA MET A 249 20.32 5.13 15.28
C MET A 249 21.44 5.63 16.20
N GLU A 250 21.36 5.37 17.52
CA GLU A 250 22.41 5.69 18.48
C GLU A 250 23.68 4.88 18.24
N ILE A 251 23.52 3.59 17.91
CA ILE A 251 24.63 2.70 17.54
C ILE A 251 25.31 3.21 16.26
N GLU A 252 24.53 3.55 15.23
CA GLU A 252 25.04 4.10 13.98
C GLU A 252 25.80 5.41 14.21
N HIS A 253 25.22 6.32 15.00
CA HIS A 253 25.86 7.58 15.35
C HIS A 253 27.20 7.36 16.07
N THR A 254 27.25 6.40 17.00
CA THR A 254 28.47 6.02 17.73
C THR A 254 29.55 5.51 16.78
N TYR A 255 29.20 4.64 15.82
CA TYR A 255 30.14 4.16 14.81
C TYR A 255 30.63 5.29 13.92
N ASN A 256 29.75 6.19 13.49
CA ASN A 256 30.11 7.34 12.66
C ASN A 256 31.10 8.27 13.38
N ILE A 257 30.88 8.55 14.68
CA ILE A 257 31.84 9.29 15.51
C ILE A 257 33.18 8.55 15.57
N LYS A 258 33.16 7.23 15.82
CA LYS A 258 34.39 6.45 15.93
C LYS A 258 35.19 6.45 14.63
N ILE A 259 34.50 6.33 13.50
CA ILE A 259 35.10 6.41 12.17
C ILE A 259 35.73 7.79 11.96
N ALA A 260 35.04 8.87 12.33
CA ALA A 260 35.59 10.22 12.22
C ALA A 260 36.86 10.40 13.06
N GLN A 261 36.85 9.91 14.31
CA GLN A 261 38.02 9.93 15.20
C GLN A 261 39.20 9.15 14.61
N LEU A 262 38.96 7.96 14.05
CA LEU A 262 40.01 7.15 13.42
C LEU A 262 40.58 7.84 12.18
N LYS A 263 39.76 8.53 11.39
CA LYS A 263 40.22 9.35 10.25
C LYS A 263 41.12 10.50 10.71
N ILE A 264 40.71 11.23 11.74
CA ILE A 264 41.52 12.30 12.34
C ILE A 264 42.86 11.74 12.80
N ARG A 265 42.84 10.65 13.56
CA ARG A 265 44.07 10.02 14.06
C ARG A 265 45.00 9.54 12.95
N LYS A 266 44.43 9.01 11.86
CA LYS A 266 45.21 8.61 10.68
C LYS A 266 45.93 9.81 10.05
N MET A 267 45.23 10.94 9.89
CA MET A 267 45.82 12.16 9.34
C MET A 267 46.95 12.71 10.23
N GLU A 268 46.75 12.72 11.55
CA GLU A 268 47.80 13.13 12.50
C GLU A 268 49.07 12.29 12.37
N LEU A 269 48.94 10.97 12.22
CA LEU A 269 50.08 10.07 12.02
C LEU A 269 50.77 10.29 10.67
N GLU A 270 50.00 10.51 9.60
CA GLU A 270 50.56 10.86 8.29
C GLU A 270 51.36 12.16 8.34
N ILE A 271 50.84 13.19 9.01
CA ILE A 271 51.55 14.46 9.24
C ILE A 271 52.86 14.21 10.00
N ALA A 272 52.81 13.47 11.11
CA ALA A 272 54.00 13.20 11.92
C ALA A 272 55.09 12.42 11.14
N ILE A 273 54.69 11.48 10.27
CA ILE A 273 55.62 10.76 9.38
C ILE A 273 56.29 11.73 8.39
N LEU A 274 55.51 12.63 7.79
CA LEU A 274 56.04 13.63 6.85
C LEU A 274 57.01 14.61 7.54
N GLU A 275 56.69 15.05 8.75
CA GLU A 275 57.56 15.92 9.55
C GLU A 275 58.88 15.24 9.89
N ASN A 276 58.85 13.98 10.34
CA ASN A 276 60.06 13.21 10.62
C ASN A 276 60.93 13.01 9.37
N LYS A 277 60.31 12.72 8.21
CA LYS A 277 61.02 12.60 6.92
C LYS A 277 61.65 13.92 6.46
N LYS A 278 60.99 15.05 6.72
CA LYS A 278 61.52 16.39 6.43
C LYS A 278 62.74 16.69 7.31
N ASN A 279 62.67 16.35 8.59
CA ASN A 279 63.75 16.57 9.54
C ASN A 279 64.97 15.68 9.28
N SER A 280 64.78 14.42 8.85
CA SER A 280 65.90 13.54 8.46
C SER A 280 66.61 14.00 7.19
N ASN A 281 65.90 14.59 6.23
CA ASN A 281 66.49 15.14 5.01
C ASN A 281 67.23 16.48 5.20
N THR A 282 67.20 17.06 6.40
CA THR A 282 67.89 18.33 6.72
C THR A 282 69.20 18.08 7.49
N GLN A 283 69.52 16.82 7.82
CA GLN A 283 70.74 16.43 8.57
C GLN A 283 71.78 15.66 7.73
N GLU A 284 71.55 15.47 6.42
CA GLU A 284 72.58 15.11 5.42
C GLU A 284 73.06 16.35 4.68
#